data_AF-A0A3D0ZPZ8-F1
#
_entry.id   AF-A0A3D0ZPZ8-F1
#
_cell.length_a   1.000
_cell.length_b   1.000
_cell.length_c   1.000
_cell.angle_alpha   90.00
_cell.angle_beta   90.00
_cell.angle_gamma   90.00
#
_symmetry.space_group_name_H-M   'P 1'
#
loop_
_entity.id
_entity.type
_entity.pdbx_description
1 polymer ?
#
loop_
_entity_poly.entity_id
_entity_poly.type
_entity_poly.pdbx_seq_one_letter_code
_entity_poly.pdbx_strand_id
1 'polypeptide(L)'
;MSRGFGALFFIIAAFFIAAPFVFFIVNLKTGSEVKGVSVPGYSKGFSVVVNSSQGTWDLYQYGCVDFNECRESLFSGKKISMTSGGETRSYTLPFVEAPKSGDISYVKFFVKPGWGSVQRIFSVDVGSFSGAITAEFDTEGKAVNALVVPVEAFMAPHFIAGSFSDQ
;
A
#
# COMPACT_ATOMS: atom_id res chain seq x y z
N MET A 1 -59.26 -14.90 -20.75
CA MET A 1 -58.12 -14.89 -19.81
C MET A 1 -56.99 -14.08 -20.42
N SER A 2 -56.77 -12.82 -20.02
CA SER A 2 -55.58 -12.04 -20.47
C SER A 2 -55.24 -10.80 -19.63
N ARG A 3 -55.84 -10.61 -18.43
CA ARG A 3 -55.59 -9.40 -17.62
C ARG A 3 -54.46 -9.52 -16.58
N GLY A 4 -53.87 -10.71 -16.39
CA GLY A 4 -52.82 -10.95 -15.40
C GLY A 4 -51.37 -10.81 -15.91
N PHE A 5 -51.15 -10.92 -17.22
CA PHE A 5 -49.78 -10.99 -17.77
C PHE A 5 -49.12 -9.62 -17.91
N GLY A 6 -49.89 -8.59 -18.26
CA GLY A 6 -49.39 -7.22 -18.37
C GLY A 6 -48.92 -6.66 -17.03
N ALA A 7 -49.70 -6.85 -15.96
CA ALA A 7 -49.35 -6.37 -14.63
C ALA A 7 -48.05 -7.02 -14.11
N LEU A 8 -47.87 -8.32 -14.34
CA LEU A 8 -46.65 -9.02 -13.95
C LEU A 8 -45.41 -8.49 -14.70
N PHE A 9 -45.55 -8.22 -16.00
CA PHE A 9 -44.48 -7.65 -16.81
C PHE A 9 -44.09 -6.23 -16.34
N PHE A 10 -45.07 -5.40 -15.99
CA PHE A 10 -44.81 -4.07 -15.42
C PHE A 10 -44.09 -4.14 -14.06
N ILE A 11 -44.44 -5.11 -13.20
CA ILE A 11 -43.77 -5.30 -11.90
C ILE A 11 -42.31 -5.72 -12.11
N ILE A 12 -42.07 -6.68 -13.01
CA ILE A 12 -40.70 -7.15 -13.32
C ILE A 12 -39.87 -6.02 -13.94
N ALA A 13 -40.42 -5.30 -14.92
CA ALA A 13 -39.75 -4.17 -15.55
C ALA A 13 -39.44 -3.04 -14.54
N ALA A 14 -40.38 -2.72 -13.64
CA ALA A 14 -40.15 -1.73 -12.59
C ALA A 14 -39.02 -2.16 -11.64
N PHE A 15 -38.91 -3.45 -11.31
CA PHE A 15 -37.85 -3.96 -10.44
C PHE A 15 -36.47 -3.88 -11.09
N PHE A 16 -36.35 -4.24 -12.37
CA PHE A 16 -35.09 -4.16 -13.12
C PHE A 16 -34.65 -2.73 -13.43
N ILE A 17 -35.58 -1.78 -13.55
CA ILE A 17 -35.26 -0.37 -13.69
C ILE A 17 -34.87 0.22 -12.32
N ALA A 18 -35.60 -0.07 -11.25
CA ALA A 18 -35.35 0.51 -9.94
C ALA A 18 -34.06 0.00 -9.27
N ALA A 19 -33.71 -1.28 -9.43
CA ALA A 19 -32.53 -1.89 -8.81
C ALA A 19 -31.21 -1.15 -9.09
N PRO A 20 -30.84 -0.80 -10.35
CA PRO A 20 -29.62 -0.05 -10.62
C PRO A 20 -29.65 1.37 -10.04
N PHE A 21 -30.81 2.04 -9.97
CA PHE A 21 -30.91 3.35 -9.33
C PHE A 21 -30.78 3.27 -7.80
N VAL A 22 -31.33 2.25 -7.16
CA VAL A 22 -31.15 2.03 -5.72
C VAL A 22 -29.69 1.69 -5.42
N PHE A 23 -29.05 0.82 -6.21
CA PHE A 23 -27.62 0.51 -6.08
C PHE A 23 -26.75 1.75 -6.29
N PHE A 24 -27.05 2.58 -7.29
CA PHE A 24 -26.35 3.83 -7.55
C PHE A 24 -26.52 4.86 -6.42
N ILE A 25 -27.74 5.00 -5.87
CA ILE A 25 -28.00 5.90 -4.73
C ILE A 25 -27.37 5.40 -3.43
N VAL A 26 -27.33 4.08 -3.20
CA VAL A 26 -26.61 3.50 -2.06
C VAL A 26 -25.12 3.79 -2.19
N ASN A 27 -24.52 3.64 -3.38
CA ASN A 27 -23.12 4.01 -3.62
C ASN A 27 -22.85 5.52 -3.53
N LEU A 28 -23.83 6.37 -3.81
CA LEU A 28 -23.73 7.82 -3.61
C LEU A 28 -23.84 8.24 -2.13
N LYS A 29 -24.57 7.47 -1.31
CA LYS A 29 -24.74 7.72 0.13
C LYS A 29 -23.65 7.09 0.99
N THR A 30 -22.97 6.06 0.50
CA THR A 30 -21.64 5.71 1.00
C THR A 30 -20.68 6.77 0.48
N GLY A 31 -20.61 7.88 1.21
CA GLY A 31 -19.80 9.03 0.86
C GLY A 31 -18.40 8.59 0.43
N SER A 32 -17.86 9.29 -0.54
CA SER A 32 -16.45 9.23 -0.89
C SER A 32 -15.62 9.59 0.35
N GLU A 33 -15.31 8.59 1.17
CA GLU A 33 -14.28 8.69 2.20
C GLU A 33 -12.92 8.60 1.51
N VAL A 34 -12.61 9.62 0.73
CA VAL A 34 -11.24 10.07 0.52
C VAL A 34 -11.01 11.22 1.48
N LYS A 35 -10.81 10.86 2.75
CA LYS A 35 -10.19 11.74 3.75
C LYS A 35 -8.80 11.21 4.04
N GLY A 36 -7.80 11.86 3.46
CA GLY A 36 -6.44 11.72 3.93
C GLY A 36 -6.32 12.09 5.41
N VAL A 37 -5.39 11.39 6.07
CA VAL A 37 -4.73 11.78 7.33
C VAL A 37 -5.57 11.64 8.61
N SER A 38 -5.77 10.39 8.99
CA SER A 38 -5.22 9.79 10.23
C SER A 38 -5.54 8.32 10.06
N VAL A 39 -4.57 7.39 10.05
CA VAL A 39 -4.92 5.97 10.01
C VAL A 39 -5.67 5.67 11.30
N PRO A 40 -7.02 5.54 11.31
CA PRO A 40 -7.75 5.42 12.56
C PRO A 40 -7.61 3.96 12.96
N GLY A 41 -6.82 3.68 14.01
CA GLY A 41 -6.75 2.34 14.59
C GLY A 41 -5.40 1.94 15.17
N TYR A 42 -4.31 2.64 14.86
CA TYR A 42 -2.99 2.27 15.36
C TYR A 42 -2.44 3.34 16.30
N SER A 43 -2.17 2.97 17.55
CA SER A 43 -1.57 3.86 18.55
C SER A 43 -0.04 3.91 18.45
N LYS A 44 0.57 2.92 17.80
CA LYS A 44 2.02 2.79 17.64
C LYS A 44 2.39 2.25 16.26
N GLY A 45 3.65 2.40 15.92
CA GLY A 45 4.24 1.91 14.67
C GLY A 45 4.30 2.97 13.59
N PHE A 46 4.27 2.54 12.34
CA PHE A 46 4.30 3.47 11.23
C PHE A 46 3.52 2.96 10.03
N SER A 47 3.37 3.80 9.02
CA SER A 47 2.86 3.39 7.73
C SER A 47 3.79 3.78 6.59
N VAL A 48 3.79 2.94 5.55
CA VAL A 48 4.38 3.26 4.26
C VAL A 48 3.24 3.46 3.27
N VAL A 49 3.30 4.53 2.48
CA VAL A 49 2.30 4.82 1.45
C VAL A 49 2.85 4.40 0.10
N VAL A 50 2.04 3.74 -0.72
CA VAL A 50 2.37 3.43 -2.11
C VAL A 50 1.35 4.10 -3.03
N ASN A 51 1.85 4.92 -3.95
CA ASN A 51 1.10 5.55 -5.02
C ASN A 51 1.54 4.89 -6.34
N SER A 52 0.61 4.25 -7.05
CA SER A 52 0.88 3.60 -8.33
C SER A 52 -0.21 4.02 -9.32
N SER A 53 0.17 4.80 -10.32
CA SER A 53 -0.69 5.27 -11.41
C SER A 53 -1.05 4.20 -12.43
N GLN A 54 -0.31 3.09 -12.47
CA GLN A 54 -0.54 2.01 -13.42
C GLN A 54 0.01 0.67 -12.92
N GLY A 55 -0.54 -0.44 -13.43
CA GLY A 55 -0.03 -1.80 -13.22
C GLY A 55 -0.07 -2.30 -11.77
N THR A 56 0.50 -3.48 -11.56
CA THR A 56 0.73 -4.06 -10.23
C THR A 56 2.08 -3.66 -9.67
N TRP A 57 2.22 -3.73 -8.36
CA TRP A 57 3.45 -3.42 -7.63
C TRP A 57 3.65 -4.40 -6.48
N ASP A 58 4.91 -4.60 -6.10
CA ASP A 58 5.33 -5.45 -4.99
C ASP A 58 6.21 -4.62 -4.03
N LEU A 59 5.74 -4.42 -2.80
CA LEU A 59 6.54 -3.87 -1.70
C LEU A 59 7.26 -5.01 -0.99
N TYR A 60 8.59 -4.97 -1.01
CA TYR A 60 9.45 -5.93 -0.34
C TYR A 60 9.90 -5.42 1.03
N GLN A 61 10.07 -6.35 1.98
CA GLN A 61 10.52 -6.06 3.34
C GLN A 61 11.67 -6.99 3.71
N TYR A 62 12.81 -6.42 4.08
CA TYR A 62 14.02 -7.13 4.49
C TYR A 62 14.51 -6.60 5.84
N GLY A 63 14.77 -7.50 6.78
CA GLY A 63 15.34 -7.16 8.08
C GLY A 63 16.85 -7.31 8.07
N CYS A 64 17.55 -6.32 8.62
CA CYS A 64 19.02 -6.28 8.69
C CYS A 64 19.47 -6.20 10.14
N VAL A 65 20.61 -6.81 10.45
CA VAL A 65 21.23 -6.77 11.78
C VAL A 65 21.75 -5.38 12.12
N ASP A 66 22.20 -4.64 11.11
CA ASP A 66 22.62 -3.25 11.22
C ASP A 66 22.39 -2.47 9.92
N PHE A 67 22.71 -1.18 9.95
CA PHE A 67 22.55 -0.28 8.80
C PHE A 67 23.50 -0.61 7.64
N ASN A 68 24.70 -1.15 7.93
CA ASN A 68 25.67 -1.48 6.90
C ASN A 68 25.19 -2.68 6.07
N GLU A 69 24.72 -3.75 6.72
CA GLU A 69 24.12 -4.90 6.03
C GLU A 69 22.96 -4.42 5.16
N CYS A 70 22.11 -3.53 5.67
CA CYS A 70 21.00 -2.96 4.91
C CYS A 70 21.43 -2.21 3.63
N ARG A 71 22.65 -1.70 3.56
CA ARG A 71 23.21 -0.97 2.41
C ARG A 71 24.05 -1.81 1.46
N GLU A 72 24.36 -3.06 1.78
CA GLU A 72 25.20 -3.91 0.93
C GLU A 72 24.56 -4.20 -0.43
N SER A 73 23.27 -4.52 -0.46
CA SER A 73 22.52 -4.73 -1.69
C SER A 73 21.03 -4.56 -1.45
N LEU A 74 20.22 -4.49 -2.52
CA LEU A 74 18.77 -4.40 -2.39
C LEU A 74 18.17 -5.59 -1.61
N PHE A 75 18.79 -6.77 -1.70
CA PHE A 75 18.29 -8.04 -1.14
C PHE A 75 19.11 -8.58 0.04
N SER A 76 20.04 -7.79 0.58
CA SER A 76 20.78 -8.14 1.81
C SER A 76 19.85 -8.19 3.02
N GLY A 77 20.22 -9.01 4.01
CA GLY A 77 19.41 -9.29 5.19
C GLY A 77 18.38 -10.41 4.97
N LYS A 78 17.51 -10.56 5.96
CA LYS A 78 16.47 -11.59 6.01
C LYS A 78 15.18 -11.08 5.39
N LYS A 79 14.69 -11.74 4.33
CA LYS A 79 13.37 -11.43 3.78
C LYS A 79 12.29 -11.64 4.85
N ILE A 80 11.54 -10.59 5.17
CA ILE A 80 10.45 -10.61 6.15
C ILE A 80 9.14 -10.93 5.43
N SER A 81 8.80 -10.13 4.43
CA SER A 81 7.54 -10.29 3.71
C SER A 81 7.58 -9.57 2.36
N MET A 82 6.48 -9.73 1.61
CA MET A 82 6.21 -9.02 0.37
C MET A 82 4.71 -8.76 0.33
N THR A 83 4.33 -7.54 -0.04
CA THR A 83 2.92 -7.16 -0.19
C THR A 83 2.70 -6.62 -1.58
N SER A 84 1.75 -7.20 -2.29
CA SER A 84 1.41 -6.81 -3.66
C SER A 84 0.16 -5.93 -3.68
N GLY A 85 0.08 -5.05 -4.67
CA GLY A 85 -1.10 -4.27 -4.96
C GLY A 85 -1.25 -3.92 -6.43
N GLY A 86 -2.33 -3.23 -6.76
CA GLY A 86 -2.63 -2.74 -8.10
C GLY A 86 -2.58 -1.22 -8.19
N GLU A 87 -3.08 -0.68 -9.30
CA GLU A 87 -3.25 0.76 -9.49
C GLU A 87 -4.04 1.38 -8.32
N THR A 88 -3.42 2.37 -7.69
CA THR A 88 -3.96 3.04 -6.52
C THR A 88 -3.35 4.42 -6.37
N ARG A 89 -4.20 5.42 -6.16
CA ARG A 89 -3.73 6.79 -5.90
C ARG A 89 -2.98 6.93 -4.58
N SER A 90 -3.31 6.09 -3.60
CA SER A 90 -2.69 6.06 -2.27
C SER A 90 -3.12 4.79 -1.55
N TYR A 91 -2.19 3.89 -1.32
CA TYR A 91 -2.38 2.69 -0.51
C TYR A 91 -1.48 2.72 0.72
N THR A 92 -2.09 2.75 1.91
CA THR A 92 -1.38 2.90 3.17
C THR A 92 -1.19 1.55 3.85
N LEU A 93 0.05 1.12 4.00
CA LEU A 93 0.43 -0.15 4.64
C LEU A 93 0.87 0.10 6.08
N PRO A 94 0.15 -0.40 7.10
CA PRO A 94 0.54 -0.25 8.49
C PRO A 94 1.55 -1.32 8.94
N PHE A 95 2.54 -0.88 9.72
CA PHE A 95 3.61 -1.65 10.32
C PHE A 95 3.61 -1.42 11.82
N VAL A 96 2.91 -2.28 12.54
CA VAL A 96 2.62 -2.12 13.98
C VAL A 96 3.27 -3.17 14.87
N GLU A 97 3.82 -4.21 14.26
CA GLU A 97 4.57 -5.26 14.94
C GLU A 97 5.98 -5.32 14.38
N ALA A 98 6.98 -5.22 15.26
CA ALA A 98 8.37 -5.41 14.90
C ALA A 98 8.61 -6.86 14.42
N PRO A 99 9.59 -7.10 13.53
CA PRO A 99 9.97 -8.45 13.13
C PRO A 99 10.36 -9.31 14.35
N LYS A 100 9.94 -10.58 14.38
CA LYS A 100 10.17 -11.50 15.52
C LYS A 100 11.64 -11.93 15.73
N SER A 101 12.53 -11.58 14.80
CA SER A 101 13.94 -11.96 14.84
C SER A 101 14.69 -10.93 15.68
N GLY A 102 15.13 -11.30 16.88
CA GLY A 102 15.77 -10.39 17.84
C GLY A 102 17.14 -9.85 17.43
N ASP A 103 17.69 -10.34 16.32
CA ASP A 103 18.90 -9.87 15.67
C ASP A 103 18.66 -8.73 14.68
N ILE A 104 17.40 -8.45 14.30
CA ILE A 104 17.07 -7.38 13.35
C ILE A 104 17.03 -6.03 14.07
N SER A 105 17.85 -5.09 13.61
CA SER A 105 17.86 -3.70 14.09
C SER A 105 17.23 -2.72 13.10
N TYR A 106 17.19 -3.07 11.80
CA TYR A 106 16.63 -2.22 10.75
C TYR A 106 15.73 -3.02 9.81
N VAL A 107 14.73 -2.37 9.23
CA VAL A 107 13.87 -2.93 8.19
C VAL A 107 13.96 -2.03 6.95
N LYS A 108 14.35 -2.65 5.84
CA LYS A 108 14.43 -2.04 4.52
C LYS A 108 13.18 -2.37 3.71
N PHE A 109 12.61 -1.33 3.12
CA PHE A 109 11.42 -1.36 2.28
C PHE A 109 11.76 -0.83 0.90
N PHE A 110 11.34 -1.52 -0.15
CA PHE A 110 11.46 -1.02 -1.53
C PHE A 110 10.33 -1.57 -2.38
N VAL A 111 9.95 -0.84 -3.43
CA VAL A 111 8.88 -1.23 -4.34
C VAL A 111 9.45 -1.59 -5.70
N LYS A 112 8.98 -2.70 -6.27
CA LYS A 112 9.23 -3.08 -7.66
C LYS A 112 7.92 -3.15 -8.44
N PRO A 113 7.94 -2.97 -9.77
CA PRO A 113 6.83 -3.35 -10.63
C PRO A 113 6.49 -4.82 -10.42
N GLY A 114 5.20 -5.11 -10.27
CA GLY A 114 4.71 -6.47 -10.10
C GLY A 114 4.84 -7.30 -11.38
N TRP A 115 4.69 -8.61 -11.25
CA TRP A 115 4.86 -9.52 -12.36
C TRP A 115 3.89 -9.21 -13.52
N GLY A 116 4.40 -9.15 -14.75
CA GLY A 116 3.64 -8.81 -15.95
C GLY A 116 3.34 -7.31 -16.13
N SER A 117 3.76 -6.45 -15.21
CA SER A 117 3.59 -5.00 -15.35
C SER A 117 4.71 -4.34 -16.14
N VAL A 118 4.40 -3.15 -16.67
CA VAL A 118 5.39 -2.27 -17.29
C VAL A 118 6.48 -1.92 -16.28
N GLN A 119 7.73 -2.08 -16.73
CA GLN A 119 8.94 -1.70 -16.01
C GLN A 119 8.93 -0.20 -15.69
N ARG A 120 9.04 0.14 -14.40
CA ARG A 120 9.05 1.52 -13.88
C ARG A 120 9.81 1.59 -12.57
N ILE A 121 10.13 2.80 -12.14
CA ILE A 121 10.90 3.06 -10.92
C ILE A 121 9.96 3.72 -9.91
N PHE A 122 10.15 3.37 -8.63
CA PHE A 122 9.46 4.04 -7.54
C PHE A 122 10.45 4.97 -6.84
N SER A 123 10.13 6.26 -6.82
CA SER A 123 10.81 7.22 -5.95
C SER A 123 10.24 7.16 -4.55
N VAL A 124 11.10 7.41 -3.56
CA VAL A 124 10.71 7.44 -2.15
C VAL A 124 10.80 8.89 -1.64
N ASP A 125 9.75 9.33 -0.97
CA ASP A 125 9.74 10.55 -0.15
C ASP A 125 9.75 10.13 1.32
N VAL A 126 10.69 10.68 2.10
CA VAL A 126 10.85 10.31 3.52
C VAL A 126 9.86 11.09 4.35
N GLY A 127 9.19 10.36 5.25
CA GLY A 127 8.27 10.96 6.20
C GLY A 127 8.96 11.71 7.33
N SER A 128 8.20 12.03 8.37
CA SER A 128 8.61 12.91 9.46
C SER A 128 9.45 12.25 10.56
N PHE A 129 9.79 10.97 10.42
CA PHE A 129 10.55 10.24 11.45
C PHE A 129 12.05 10.38 11.23
N SER A 130 12.75 10.95 12.20
CA SER A 130 14.18 11.28 12.14
C SER A 130 15.10 10.07 11.96
N GLY A 131 14.65 8.87 12.32
CA GLY A 131 15.44 7.64 12.15
C GLY A 131 15.26 6.97 10.79
N ALA A 132 14.31 7.40 9.96
CA ALA A 132 14.09 6.81 8.64
C ALA A 132 15.08 7.41 7.64
N ILE A 133 15.75 6.56 6.87
CA ILE A 133 16.80 6.97 5.93
C ILE A 133 16.53 6.33 4.56
N THR A 134 16.89 7.01 3.49
CA THR A 134 16.83 6.46 2.14
C THR A 134 18.16 5.90 1.70
N ALA A 135 18.12 4.77 1.01
CA ALA A 135 19.26 4.20 0.33
C ALA A 135 18.91 3.99 -1.14
N GLU A 136 19.83 4.34 -2.03
CA GLU A 136 19.71 4.12 -3.47
C GLU A 136 20.60 2.95 -3.87
N PHE A 137 20.06 2.05 -4.69
CA PHE A 137 20.75 0.87 -5.21
C PHE A 137 20.68 0.85 -6.72
N ASP A 138 21.78 0.51 -7.39
CA ASP A 138 21.75 0.19 -8.81
C ASP A 138 21.40 -1.29 -8.97
N THR A 139 20.25 -1.57 -9.59
CA THR A 139 19.80 -2.92 -9.95
C THR A 139 19.47 -2.95 -11.44
N GLU A 140 20.21 -3.75 -12.21
CA GLU A 140 20.01 -3.90 -13.66
C GLU A 140 20.11 -2.57 -14.44
N GLY A 141 20.99 -1.66 -13.99
CA GLY A 141 21.21 -0.35 -14.62
C GLY A 141 20.11 0.67 -14.29
N LYS A 142 19.32 0.41 -13.25
CA LYS A 142 18.24 1.30 -12.77
C LYS A 142 18.44 1.59 -11.29
N ALA A 143 18.30 2.86 -10.94
CA ALA A 143 18.23 3.29 -9.54
C ALA A 143 16.93 2.78 -8.90
N VAL A 144 17.06 2.02 -7.82
CA VAL A 144 15.96 1.57 -6.97
C VAL A 144 16.13 2.22 -5.60
N ASN A 145 15.12 2.96 -5.18
CA ASN A 145 15.12 3.59 -3.88
C ASN A 145 14.53 2.66 -2.82
N ALA A 146 15.16 2.64 -1.66
CA ALA A 146 14.68 1.94 -0.48
C ALA A 146 14.55 2.89 0.71
N LEU A 147 13.54 2.64 1.53
CA LEU A 147 13.35 3.26 2.84
C LEU A 147 13.88 2.29 3.90
N VAL A 148 14.84 2.73 4.71
CA VAL A 148 15.39 1.97 5.83
C VAL A 148 14.86 2.58 7.12
N VAL A 149 14.16 1.77 7.91
CA VAL A 149 13.49 2.18 9.15
C VAL A 149 14.04 1.36 10.31
N PRO A 150 14.51 1.97 11.40
CA PRO A 150 15.03 1.26 12.56
C PRO A 150 13.89 0.64 13.37
N VAL A 151 14.14 -0.47 14.08
CA VAL A 151 13.10 -1.24 14.77
C VAL A 151 12.41 -0.44 15.90
N GLU A 152 13.06 0.58 16.44
CA GLU A 152 12.48 1.49 17.43
C GLU A 152 11.24 2.24 16.89
N ALA A 153 11.14 2.42 15.57
CA ALA A 153 9.98 3.01 14.91
C ALA A 153 8.67 2.26 15.18
N PHE A 154 8.73 0.94 15.39
CA PHE A 154 7.55 0.13 15.70
C PHE A 154 6.94 0.46 17.06
N MET A 155 7.73 1.07 17.95
CA MET A 155 7.32 1.42 19.32
C MET A 155 6.91 2.90 19.46
N ALA A 156 7.21 3.73 18.46
CA ALA A 156 6.89 5.15 18.44
C ALA A 156 5.38 5.40 18.24
N PRO A 157 4.84 6.58 18.62
CA PRO A 157 3.49 6.98 18.24
C PRO A 157 3.30 6.91 16.72
N HIS A 158 2.14 6.45 16.25
CA HIS A 158 1.94 6.18 14.83
C HIS A 158 2.26 7.39 13.92
N PHE A 159 3.04 7.15 12.85
CA PHE A 159 3.44 8.15 11.87
C PHE A 159 3.53 7.57 10.44
N ILE A 160 3.72 8.42 9.44
CA ILE A 160 4.01 7.99 8.06
C ILE A 160 5.53 8.02 7.87
N ALA A 161 6.15 6.86 7.62
CA ALA A 161 7.60 6.72 7.48
C ALA A 161 8.12 7.14 6.09
N GLY A 162 7.29 6.98 5.07
CA GLY A 162 7.62 7.42 3.72
C GLY A 162 6.56 7.04 2.71
N SER A 163 6.67 7.61 1.52
CA SER A 163 5.79 7.34 0.39
C SER A 163 6.58 6.94 -0.84
N PHE A 164 6.22 5.80 -1.42
CA PHE A 164 6.69 5.36 -2.73
C PHE A 164 5.72 5.84 -3.80
N SER A 165 6.22 6.48 -4.85
CA SER A 165 5.41 6.90 -6.00
C SER A 165 6.06 6.44 -7.29
N ASP A 166 5.27 5.90 -8.22
CA ASP A 166 5.78 5.54 -9.53
C ASP A 166 6.10 6.77 -10.39
N GLN A 167 7.17 6.64 -11.19
CA GLN A 167 7.60 7.60 -12.20
C GLN A 167 7.52 7.00 -13.60
#